data_AF-A0AAV4ZK70-F1
#
_entry.id   AF-A0AAV4ZK70-F1
#
_cell.length_a   1.000
_cell.length_b   1.000
_cell.length_c   1.000
_cell.angle_alpha   90.00
_cell.angle_beta   90.00
_cell.angle_gamma   90.00
#
_symmetry.space_group_name_H-M   'P 1'
#
loop_
_entity.id
_entity.type
_entity.pdbx_description
1 polymer ?
#
loop_
_entity_poly.entity_id
_entity_poly.type
_entity_poly.pdbx_seq_one_letter_code
_entity_poly.pdbx_strand_id
1 'polypeptide(L)'
;MRKLSKLIGDEEADLLRYSLRLDNSVRGIKFALQTICVHYEAGRRLANSSDHRQAIHSHLNSKEIILRRWSLKALGLIGNPDDASRIVDRLRVEHDQEAQTWGTAALLGSSPDQDLNGIVARSGLTSSTPLLLAARLYARESWVRRYPDPPIISLSDDELTLKWAIFLIGYKKASANLFSDRHENNVFLGELNKHTSDEISEYSIWALHERPDYNFLDAKVRIDEIKDRPENVRKWLYRLLLKSQDSAQLRPDMLTELTWEGSASAKEGLAHGLNDLTGTLYNEAILDWYYRESEENIRDLLLIAMAKRANDNAEFAELVERSFVRESADSSLRRKLLAAGETTKIYPHLKRIALMDKMQREGLLQFGLGFDHRTDGGIIVNNTTTNINISGGVSAQNFVTGDMIGSANGAVQNLQANRSTDKEILSEIVSFLNSSKISDAAKQELAQKVKLVAEEPSDDNKQGLISTVKRIADAASITGTAIEGIDKIMDLVGGLLT
;
A
#
# COMPACT_ATOMS: atom_id res chain seq x y z
N MET A 1 13.03 13.12 19.76
CA MET A 1 11.96 12.46 18.97
C MET A 1 10.61 13.07 19.33
N ARG A 2 9.98 13.84 18.43
CA ARG A 2 8.58 14.25 18.60
C ARG A 2 7.70 13.00 18.52
N LYS A 3 6.76 12.85 19.47
CA LYS A 3 5.77 11.76 19.42
C LYS A 3 4.90 12.00 18.17
N LEU A 4 5.04 11.14 17.16
CA LEU A 4 4.08 11.07 16.06
C LEU A 4 2.67 10.97 16.66
N SER A 5 1.68 11.58 15.99
CA SER A 5 0.28 11.46 16.39
C SER A 5 -0.06 9.98 16.57
N LYS A 6 -0.58 9.60 17.74
CA LYS A 6 -1.08 8.25 17.99
C LYS A 6 -2.36 7.95 17.21
N LEU A 7 -2.96 8.97 16.59
CA LEU A 7 -4.19 8.85 15.82
C LEU A 7 -3.91 9.00 14.32
N ILE A 8 -4.62 8.18 13.54
CA ILE A 8 -4.75 8.35 12.08
C ILE A 8 -5.59 9.61 11.85
N GLY A 9 -5.17 10.49 10.94
CA GLY A 9 -5.91 11.72 10.65
C GLY A 9 -7.27 11.45 10.02
N ASP A 10 -8.25 12.32 10.26
CA ASP A 10 -9.64 12.11 9.81
C ASP A 10 -9.75 11.98 8.28
N GLU A 11 -9.00 12.76 7.51
CA GLU A 11 -8.96 12.68 6.05
C GLU A 11 -8.45 11.30 5.55
N GLU A 12 -7.43 10.76 6.20
CA GLU A 12 -6.88 9.45 5.87
C GLU A 12 -7.83 8.33 6.30
N ALA A 13 -8.46 8.47 7.47
CA ALA A 13 -9.49 7.56 7.93
C ALA A 13 -10.69 7.55 6.98
N ASP A 14 -11.15 8.71 6.51
CA ASP A 14 -12.26 8.83 5.55
C ASP A 14 -11.92 8.20 4.19
N LEU A 15 -10.69 8.39 3.70
CA LEU A 15 -10.21 7.74 2.49
C LEU A 15 -10.20 6.21 2.64
N LEU A 16 -9.68 5.70 3.75
CA LEU A 16 -9.67 4.26 4.04
C LEU A 16 -11.10 3.71 4.13
N ARG A 17 -12.03 4.46 4.72
CA ARG A 17 -13.46 4.08 4.78
C ARG A 17 -14.07 4.04 3.38
N TYR A 18 -13.77 5.05 2.55
CA TYR A 18 -14.21 5.09 1.16
C TYR A 18 -13.73 3.87 0.38
N SER A 19 -12.42 3.58 0.44
CA SER A 19 -11.83 2.42 -0.25
C SER A 19 -12.34 1.07 0.27
N LEU A 20 -12.77 0.97 1.53
CA LEU A 20 -13.38 -0.25 2.05
C LEU A 20 -14.86 -0.42 1.65
N ARG A 21 -15.60 0.66 1.40
CA ARG A 21 -17.06 0.61 1.17
C ARG A 21 -17.47 0.74 -0.30
N LEU A 22 -16.79 1.61 -1.03
CA LEU A 22 -17.22 2.07 -2.35
C LEU A 22 -16.29 1.60 -3.47
N ASP A 23 -15.04 1.26 -3.15
CA ASP A 23 -14.16 0.63 -4.11
C ASP A 23 -14.55 -0.85 -4.27
N ASN A 24 -14.96 -1.22 -5.48
CA ASN A 24 -15.32 -2.61 -5.80
C ASN A 24 -14.10 -3.42 -6.25
N SER A 25 -12.93 -2.79 -6.41
CA SER A 25 -11.73 -3.49 -6.83
C SER A 25 -11.08 -4.22 -5.64
N VAL A 26 -10.76 -5.50 -5.88
CA VAL A 26 -10.01 -6.33 -4.92
C VAL A 26 -8.70 -5.64 -4.52
N ARG A 27 -8.07 -4.96 -5.48
CA ARG A 27 -6.81 -4.23 -5.27
C ARG A 27 -6.98 -3.06 -4.31
N GLY A 28 -8.00 -2.22 -4.50
CA GLY A 28 -8.25 -1.06 -3.64
C GLY A 28 -8.70 -1.42 -2.23
N ILE A 29 -9.55 -2.44 -2.09
CA ILE A 29 -9.95 -2.97 -0.78
C ILE A 29 -8.73 -3.56 -0.05
N LYS A 30 -7.94 -4.41 -0.72
CA LYS A 30 -6.70 -4.97 -0.16
C LYS A 30 -5.76 -3.86 0.29
N PHE A 31 -5.57 -2.85 -0.55
CA PHE A 31 -4.75 -1.69 -0.24
C PHE A 31 -5.21 -1.00 1.05
N ALA A 32 -6.50 -0.69 1.18
CA ALA A 32 -7.04 -0.06 2.38
C ALA A 32 -6.84 -0.93 3.64
N LEU A 33 -7.09 -2.24 3.55
CA LEU A 33 -6.85 -3.18 4.65
C LEU A 33 -5.37 -3.23 5.06
N GLN A 34 -4.46 -3.28 4.08
CA GLN A 34 -3.01 -3.26 4.32
C GLN A 34 -2.58 -1.97 4.99
N THR A 35 -3.06 -0.83 4.51
CA THR A 35 -2.75 0.48 5.08
C THR A 35 -3.22 0.56 6.53
N ILE A 36 -4.45 0.13 6.85
CA ILE A 36 -4.93 0.03 8.23
C ILE A 36 -3.99 -0.83 9.08
N CYS A 37 -3.58 -2.01 8.60
CA CYS A 37 -2.67 -2.87 9.34
C CYS A 37 -1.34 -2.15 9.64
N VAL A 38 -0.75 -1.50 8.65
CA VAL A 38 0.51 -0.73 8.80
C VAL A 38 0.35 0.38 9.83
N HIS A 39 -0.75 1.12 9.83
CA HIS A 39 -1.02 2.13 10.87
C HIS A 39 -1.04 1.50 12.27
N TYR A 40 -1.74 0.39 12.43
CA TYR A 40 -1.89 -0.26 13.72
C TYR A 40 -0.58 -0.87 14.23
N GLU A 41 0.20 -1.47 13.35
CA GLU A 41 1.54 -1.99 13.63
C GLU A 41 2.49 -0.85 14.04
N ALA A 42 2.39 0.31 13.38
CA ALA A 42 3.13 1.53 13.74
C ALA A 42 2.62 2.23 15.02
N GLY A 43 1.63 1.68 15.72
CA GLY A 43 1.09 2.25 16.96
C GLY A 43 0.08 3.39 16.75
N ARG A 44 -0.29 3.71 15.50
CA ARG A 44 -1.36 4.66 15.17
C ARG A 44 -2.72 3.98 15.23
N ARG A 45 -3.77 4.70 15.62
CA ARG A 45 -5.11 4.14 15.83
C ARG A 45 -6.17 5.02 15.18
N LEU A 46 -7.26 4.42 14.71
CA LEU A 46 -8.45 5.17 14.31
C LEU A 46 -9.07 5.82 15.56
N ALA A 47 -9.50 7.08 15.46
CA ALA A 47 -10.22 7.75 16.55
C ALA A 47 -11.55 7.05 16.86
N ASN A 48 -12.26 6.62 15.81
CA ASN A 48 -13.44 5.76 15.88
C ASN A 48 -13.31 4.66 14.84
N SER A 49 -13.16 3.41 15.28
CA SER A 49 -13.01 2.26 14.39
C SER A 49 -14.32 1.58 14.00
N SER A 50 -15.48 2.04 14.50
CA SER A 50 -16.76 1.34 14.32
C SER A 50 -17.16 1.22 12.84
N ASP A 51 -17.09 2.34 12.11
CA ASP A 51 -17.43 2.39 10.69
C ASP A 51 -16.52 1.53 9.83
N HIS A 52 -15.21 1.58 10.08
CA HIS A 52 -14.20 0.78 9.39
C HIS A 52 -14.39 -0.70 9.68
N ARG A 53 -14.60 -1.07 10.95
CA ARG A 53 -14.88 -2.46 11.34
C ARG A 53 -16.10 -3.01 10.62
N GLN A 54 -17.19 -2.25 10.51
CA GLN A 54 -18.37 -2.69 9.78
C GLN A 54 -18.05 -2.98 8.30
N ALA A 55 -17.23 -2.15 7.67
CA ALA A 55 -16.77 -2.36 6.29
C ALA A 55 -15.78 -3.55 6.19
N ILE A 56 -14.90 -3.74 7.17
CA ILE A 56 -14.00 -4.91 7.20
C ILE A 56 -14.82 -6.21 7.35
N HIS A 57 -15.89 -6.20 8.17
CA HIS A 57 -16.79 -7.35 8.33
C HIS A 57 -17.48 -7.74 7.03
N SER A 58 -17.87 -6.80 6.17
CA SER A 58 -18.47 -7.15 4.87
C SER A 58 -17.50 -7.93 3.96
N HIS A 59 -16.19 -7.78 4.18
CA HIS A 59 -15.16 -8.47 3.39
C HIS A 59 -14.77 -9.84 3.95
N LEU A 60 -15.23 -10.22 5.15
CA LEU A 60 -15.02 -11.58 5.68
C LEU A 60 -15.67 -12.66 4.80
N ASN A 61 -16.76 -12.33 4.10
CA ASN A 61 -17.45 -13.24 3.18
C ASN A 61 -17.06 -13.01 1.71
N SER A 62 -16.00 -12.26 1.46
CA SER A 62 -15.51 -12.07 0.08
C SER A 62 -15.12 -13.41 -0.54
N LYS A 63 -15.38 -13.58 -1.83
CA LYS A 63 -14.91 -14.75 -2.59
C LYS A 63 -13.38 -14.81 -2.65
N GLU A 64 -12.76 -13.64 -2.61
CA GLU A 64 -11.31 -13.47 -2.65
C GLU A 64 -10.66 -13.82 -1.32
N ILE A 65 -9.89 -14.92 -1.30
CA ILE A 65 -9.18 -15.41 -0.11
C ILE A 65 -8.29 -14.32 0.49
N ILE A 66 -7.62 -13.54 -0.37
CA ILE A 66 -6.72 -12.47 0.06
C ILE A 66 -7.43 -11.41 0.89
N LEU A 67 -8.67 -11.05 0.54
CA LEU A 67 -9.45 -10.07 1.28
C LEU A 67 -9.90 -10.63 2.64
N ARG A 68 -10.24 -11.92 2.71
CA ARG A 68 -10.57 -12.58 3.98
C ARG A 68 -9.37 -12.59 4.93
N ARG A 69 -8.18 -12.98 4.45
CA ARG A 69 -6.92 -12.98 5.23
C ARG A 69 -6.61 -11.58 5.79
N TRP A 70 -6.61 -10.55 4.93
CA TRP A 70 -6.32 -9.18 5.36
C TRP A 70 -7.40 -8.57 6.26
N SER A 71 -8.67 -8.94 6.07
CA SER A 71 -9.76 -8.51 6.95
C SER A 71 -9.59 -9.09 8.35
N LEU A 72 -9.28 -10.39 8.47
CA LEU A 72 -9.00 -11.05 9.75
C LEU A 72 -7.78 -10.44 10.43
N LYS A 73 -6.70 -10.19 9.67
CA LYS A 73 -5.52 -9.48 10.19
C LYS A 73 -5.87 -8.10 10.75
N ALA A 74 -6.63 -7.30 9.98
CA ALA A 74 -7.04 -5.95 10.39
C ALA A 74 -7.91 -5.96 11.64
N LEU A 75 -8.90 -6.87 11.72
CA LEU A 75 -9.73 -7.02 12.93
C LEU A 75 -8.90 -7.42 14.15
N GLY A 76 -7.92 -8.33 13.98
CA GLY A 76 -7.01 -8.73 15.05
C GLY A 76 -6.15 -7.59 15.58
N LEU A 77 -5.66 -6.73 14.69
CA LEU A 77 -4.90 -5.54 15.07
C LEU A 77 -5.77 -4.47 15.74
N ILE A 78 -7.01 -4.30 15.30
CA ILE A 78 -8.00 -3.43 15.96
C ILE A 78 -8.31 -3.95 17.36
N GLY A 79 -8.44 -5.27 17.51
CA GLY A 79 -8.50 -5.96 18.80
C GLY A 79 -9.75 -5.62 19.61
N ASN A 80 -10.87 -5.31 18.95
CA ASN A 80 -12.10 -4.95 19.64
C ASN A 80 -12.95 -6.22 19.95
N PRO A 81 -13.36 -6.44 21.22
CA PRO A 81 -14.07 -7.65 21.65
C PRO A 81 -15.35 -7.97 20.88
N ASP A 82 -16.06 -6.95 20.38
CA ASP A 82 -17.32 -7.13 19.67
C ASP A 82 -17.16 -7.85 18.32
N ASP A 83 -15.93 -7.99 17.81
CA ASP A 83 -15.64 -8.70 16.57
C ASP A 83 -15.63 -10.22 16.74
N ALA A 84 -15.51 -10.72 17.98
CA ALA A 84 -15.22 -12.12 18.25
C ALA A 84 -16.28 -13.09 17.71
N SER A 85 -17.57 -12.77 17.85
CA SER A 85 -18.66 -13.63 17.38
C SER A 85 -18.61 -13.80 15.86
N ARG A 86 -18.45 -12.70 15.11
CA ARG A 86 -18.37 -12.71 13.65
C ARG A 86 -17.14 -13.44 13.13
N ILE A 87 -16.00 -13.30 13.82
CA ILE A 87 -14.78 -14.04 13.46
C ILE A 87 -14.99 -15.55 13.67
N VAL A 88 -15.58 -15.97 14.81
CA VAL A 88 -15.92 -17.39 15.04
C VAL A 88 -16.85 -17.93 13.97
N ASP A 89 -17.92 -17.20 13.63
CA ASP A 89 -18.86 -17.61 12.59
C ASP A 89 -18.17 -17.75 11.23
N ARG A 90 -17.23 -16.85 10.90
CA ARG A 90 -16.45 -16.98 9.68
C ARG A 90 -15.52 -18.20 9.69
N LEU A 91 -14.84 -18.47 10.81
CA LEU A 91 -13.89 -19.57 10.92
C LEU A 91 -14.54 -20.95 10.76
N ARG A 92 -15.80 -21.10 11.17
CA ARG A 92 -16.58 -22.35 11.00
C ARG A 92 -16.77 -22.79 9.55
N VAL A 93 -16.72 -21.83 8.62
CA VAL A 93 -16.94 -22.06 7.18
C VAL A 93 -15.70 -21.71 6.34
N GLU A 94 -14.57 -21.42 6.98
CA GLU A 94 -13.32 -21.10 6.28
C GLU A 94 -12.56 -22.38 5.94
N HIS A 95 -12.17 -22.54 4.68
CA HIS A 95 -11.40 -23.69 4.21
C HIS A 95 -9.92 -23.35 4.03
N ASP A 96 -9.59 -22.08 3.88
CA ASP A 96 -8.22 -21.62 3.75
C ASP A 96 -7.50 -21.65 5.10
N GLN A 97 -6.48 -22.50 5.22
CA GLN A 97 -5.74 -22.68 6.48
C GLN A 97 -5.06 -21.39 6.96
N GLU A 98 -4.52 -20.58 6.03
CA GLU A 98 -3.89 -19.31 6.42
C GLU A 98 -4.93 -18.32 6.97
N ALA A 99 -6.10 -18.21 6.35
CA ALA A 99 -7.21 -17.42 6.89
C ALA A 99 -7.66 -17.93 8.26
N GLN A 100 -7.71 -19.26 8.47
CA GLN A 100 -8.01 -19.84 9.79
C GLN A 100 -6.99 -19.40 10.86
N THR A 101 -5.70 -19.41 10.51
CA THR A 101 -4.63 -18.94 11.41
C THR A 101 -4.73 -17.43 11.71
N TRP A 102 -5.03 -16.59 10.72
CA TRP A 102 -5.28 -15.16 10.94
C TRP A 102 -6.49 -14.89 11.82
N GLY A 103 -7.58 -15.62 11.62
CA GLY A 103 -8.78 -15.46 12.46
C GLY A 103 -8.55 -15.93 13.89
N THR A 104 -7.75 -16.97 14.09
CA THR A 104 -7.35 -17.41 15.44
C THR A 104 -6.49 -16.36 16.13
N ALA A 105 -5.49 -15.80 15.44
CA ALA A 105 -4.70 -14.69 15.96
C ALA A 105 -5.59 -13.49 16.33
N ALA A 106 -6.57 -13.16 15.48
CA ALA A 106 -7.51 -12.08 15.73
C ALA A 106 -8.38 -12.31 16.98
N LEU A 107 -8.86 -13.54 17.20
CA LEU A 107 -9.63 -13.88 18.39
C LEU A 107 -8.81 -13.73 19.68
N LEU A 108 -7.52 -14.12 19.66
CA LEU A 108 -6.63 -13.92 20.81
C LEU A 108 -6.38 -12.44 21.10
N GLY A 109 -6.28 -11.61 20.05
CA GLY A 109 -6.14 -10.17 20.17
C GLY A 109 -7.39 -9.50 20.76
N SER A 110 -8.57 -9.88 20.27
CA SER A 110 -9.86 -9.28 20.65
C SER A 110 -10.46 -9.85 21.95
N SER A 111 -10.11 -11.06 22.35
CA SER A 111 -10.68 -11.76 23.52
C SER A 111 -9.58 -12.40 24.37
N PRO A 112 -8.85 -11.60 25.17
CA PRO A 112 -7.62 -12.01 25.86
C PRO A 112 -7.81 -13.10 26.92
N ASP A 113 -9.02 -13.23 27.45
CA ASP A 113 -9.33 -14.19 28.51
C ASP A 113 -9.61 -15.59 27.96
N GLN A 114 -9.68 -15.74 26.64
CA GLN A 114 -9.99 -17.02 25.99
C GLN A 114 -8.75 -17.90 25.90
N ASP A 115 -8.95 -19.20 26.17
CA ASP A 115 -7.97 -20.24 25.88
C ASP A 115 -8.02 -20.64 24.39
N LEU A 116 -6.87 -21.02 23.85
CA LEU A 116 -6.74 -21.46 22.47
C LEU A 116 -7.63 -22.67 22.20
N ASN A 117 -7.69 -23.64 23.12
CA ASN A 117 -8.54 -24.82 22.95
C ASN A 117 -10.02 -24.43 22.87
N GLY A 118 -10.45 -23.44 23.65
CA GLY A 118 -11.82 -22.91 23.59
C GLY A 118 -12.13 -22.20 22.27
N ILE A 119 -11.14 -21.54 21.67
CA ILE A 119 -11.28 -20.92 20.34
C ILE A 119 -11.36 -22.00 19.25
N VAL A 120 -10.45 -22.98 19.28
CA VAL A 120 -10.42 -24.12 18.36
C VAL A 120 -11.76 -24.86 18.40
N ALA A 121 -12.25 -25.21 19.60
CA ALA A 121 -13.51 -25.92 19.77
C ALA A 121 -14.73 -25.15 19.25
N ARG A 122 -14.88 -23.86 19.59
CA ARG A 122 -16.05 -23.07 19.16
C ARG A 122 -16.06 -22.76 17.66
N SER A 123 -14.87 -22.70 17.06
CA SER A 123 -14.68 -22.40 15.64
C SER A 123 -14.70 -23.67 14.77
N GLY A 124 -14.72 -24.86 15.37
CA GLY A 124 -14.68 -26.13 14.63
C GLY A 124 -13.33 -26.39 13.95
N LEU A 125 -12.26 -25.76 14.43
CA LEU A 125 -10.91 -25.94 13.87
C LEU A 125 -10.23 -27.15 14.48
N THR A 126 -9.15 -27.60 13.83
CA THR A 126 -8.25 -28.60 14.40
C THR A 126 -7.01 -27.89 14.93
N SER A 127 -6.55 -28.26 16.13
CA SER A 127 -5.32 -27.70 16.69
C SER A 127 -4.12 -28.10 15.82
N SER A 128 -3.26 -27.14 15.50
CA SER A 128 -2.08 -27.34 14.66
C SER A 128 -0.95 -26.39 15.05
N THR A 129 0.29 -26.72 14.68
CA THR A 129 1.47 -25.88 14.94
C THR A 129 1.32 -24.46 14.35
N PRO A 130 0.89 -24.27 13.08
CA PRO A 130 0.64 -22.94 12.55
C PRO A 130 -0.34 -22.11 13.36
N LEU A 131 -1.42 -22.75 13.85
CA LEU A 131 -2.48 -22.08 14.60
C LEU A 131 -1.97 -21.62 15.98
N LEU A 132 -1.14 -22.43 16.64
CA LEU A 132 -0.49 -22.06 17.91
C LEU A 132 0.51 -20.90 17.72
N LEU A 133 1.32 -20.93 16.66
CA LEU A 133 2.24 -19.83 16.34
C LEU A 133 1.50 -18.54 15.98
N ALA A 134 0.43 -18.64 15.18
CA ALA A 134 -0.41 -17.49 14.83
C ALA A 134 -1.07 -16.86 16.05
N ALA A 135 -1.61 -17.68 16.95
CA ALA A 135 -2.21 -17.22 18.21
C ALA A 135 -1.25 -16.35 19.03
N ARG A 136 0.05 -16.68 19.03
CA ARG A 136 1.09 -15.91 19.73
C ARG A 136 1.31 -14.51 19.17
N LEU A 137 1.02 -14.25 17.90
CA LEU A 137 1.33 -12.96 17.26
C LEU A 137 0.60 -11.79 17.94
N TYR A 138 -0.69 -11.97 18.24
CA TYR A 138 -1.54 -10.96 18.88
C TYR A 138 -1.93 -11.29 20.33
N ALA A 139 -1.39 -12.38 20.88
CA ALA A 139 -1.57 -12.72 22.28
C ALA A 139 -1.06 -11.59 23.19
N ARG A 140 -1.83 -11.30 24.26
CA ARG A 140 -1.35 -10.43 25.33
C ARG A 140 -0.20 -11.10 26.08
N GLU A 141 0.63 -10.28 26.72
CA GLU A 141 1.76 -10.77 27.51
C GLU A 141 1.34 -11.76 28.60
N SER A 142 0.19 -11.56 29.23
CA SER A 142 -0.37 -12.50 30.22
C SER A 142 -0.68 -13.87 29.62
N TRP A 143 -1.12 -13.93 28.37
CA TRP A 143 -1.31 -15.20 27.66
C TRP A 143 0.05 -15.84 27.35
N VAL A 144 0.99 -15.09 26.78
CA VAL A 144 2.33 -15.60 26.47
C VAL A 144 3.04 -16.16 27.71
N ARG A 145 2.90 -15.50 28.87
CA ARG A 145 3.46 -15.99 30.15
C ARG A 145 2.82 -17.29 30.64
N ARG A 146 1.53 -17.54 30.33
CA ARG A 146 0.84 -18.80 30.67
C ARG A 146 1.24 -19.96 29.75
N TYR A 147 1.67 -19.65 28.53
CA TYR A 147 2.12 -20.63 27.54
C TYR A 147 3.56 -20.31 27.11
N PRO A 148 4.55 -20.42 28.03
CA PRO A 148 5.90 -19.91 27.81
C PRO A 148 6.65 -20.66 26.71
N ASP A 149 6.40 -21.96 26.56
CA ASP A 149 7.14 -22.85 25.67
C ASP A 149 6.50 -22.90 24.28
N PRO A 150 7.05 -22.21 23.25
CA PRO A 150 6.63 -22.49 21.88
C PRO A 150 7.01 -23.92 21.49
N PRO A 151 6.31 -24.50 20.51
CA PRO A 151 6.86 -25.65 19.80
C PRO A 151 8.21 -25.27 19.18
N ILE A 152 9.20 -26.14 19.33
CA ILE A 152 10.47 -26.02 18.61
C ILE A 152 10.18 -26.25 17.13
N ILE A 153 10.61 -25.32 16.28
CA ILE A 153 10.35 -25.34 14.83
C ILE A 153 11.55 -25.93 14.11
N SER A 154 11.30 -26.83 13.16
CA SER A 154 12.30 -27.36 12.24
C SER A 154 12.32 -26.58 10.93
N LEU A 155 13.49 -26.46 10.29
CA LEU A 155 13.60 -25.93 8.92
C LEU A 155 12.87 -26.78 7.87
N SER A 156 12.49 -28.01 8.23
CA SER A 156 11.74 -28.94 7.37
C SER A 156 10.24 -28.96 7.65
N ASP A 157 9.74 -28.09 8.52
CA ASP A 157 8.30 -27.98 8.79
C ASP A 157 7.55 -27.42 7.57
N ASP A 158 6.22 -27.54 7.58
CA ASP A 158 5.39 -27.03 6.50
C ASP A 158 5.53 -25.51 6.32
N GLU A 159 5.30 -25.03 5.09
CA GLU A 159 5.48 -23.62 4.73
C GLU A 159 4.66 -22.67 5.62
N LEU A 160 3.46 -23.06 6.04
CA LEU A 160 2.63 -22.22 6.89
C LEU A 160 3.21 -22.12 8.31
N THR A 161 3.72 -23.22 8.87
CA THR A 161 4.49 -23.21 10.14
C THR A 161 5.70 -22.30 10.05
N LEU A 162 6.51 -22.44 9.00
CA LEU A 162 7.71 -21.62 8.78
C LEU A 162 7.34 -20.13 8.63
N LYS A 163 6.31 -19.80 7.87
CA LYS A 163 5.81 -18.44 7.68
C LYS A 163 5.42 -17.78 9.01
N TRP A 164 4.70 -18.50 9.89
CA TRP A 164 4.35 -17.98 11.21
C TRP A 164 5.56 -17.84 12.14
N ALA A 165 6.52 -18.75 12.09
CA ALA A 165 7.78 -18.62 12.82
C ALA A 165 8.54 -17.35 12.39
N ILE A 166 8.65 -17.12 11.08
CA ILE A 166 9.25 -15.92 10.49
C ILE A 166 8.51 -14.65 10.95
N PHE A 167 7.18 -14.63 10.91
CA PHE A 167 6.38 -13.49 11.39
C PHE A 167 6.62 -13.19 12.86
N LEU A 168 6.62 -14.20 13.73
CA LEU A 168 6.92 -14.00 15.14
C LEU A 168 8.33 -13.41 15.35
N ILE A 169 9.32 -13.83 14.55
CA ILE A 169 10.67 -13.27 14.65
C ILE A 169 10.70 -11.83 14.18
N GLY A 170 10.14 -11.53 13.01
CA GLY A 170 10.09 -10.18 12.43
C GLY A 170 9.40 -9.17 13.35
N TYR A 171 8.24 -9.54 13.91
CA TYR A 171 7.50 -8.71 14.86
C TYR A 171 8.07 -8.71 16.29
N LYS A 172 9.23 -9.36 16.53
CA LYS A 172 9.85 -9.49 17.86
C LYS A 172 8.90 -10.07 18.92
N LYS A 173 8.14 -11.10 18.52
CA LYS A 173 7.21 -11.89 19.34
C LYS A 173 7.67 -13.33 19.58
N ALA A 174 8.69 -13.79 18.84
CA ALA A 174 9.31 -15.09 19.05
C ALA A 174 10.16 -15.13 20.32
N SER A 175 10.36 -16.33 20.87
CA SER A 175 11.46 -16.60 21.80
C SER A 175 12.80 -16.37 21.08
N ALA A 176 13.87 -16.09 21.83
CA ALA A 176 15.20 -15.83 21.25
C ALA A 176 15.71 -17.00 20.35
N ASN A 177 15.27 -18.21 20.69
CA ASN A 177 15.76 -19.49 20.19
C ASN A 177 14.58 -20.36 19.70
N LEU A 178 13.80 -19.87 18.73
CA LEU A 178 12.56 -20.53 18.28
C LEU A 178 12.85 -21.82 17.49
N PHE A 179 13.96 -21.86 16.76
CA PHE A 179 14.38 -23.00 15.94
C PHE A 179 15.38 -23.93 16.64
N SER A 180 16.17 -23.42 17.59
CA SER A 180 17.19 -24.19 18.30
C SER A 180 17.61 -23.53 19.60
N ASP A 181 17.76 -24.32 20.65
CA ASP A 181 18.23 -23.87 21.96
C ASP A 181 19.64 -23.25 21.94
N ARG A 182 20.43 -23.52 20.89
CA ARG A 182 21.86 -23.16 20.80
C ARG A 182 22.16 -21.99 19.88
N HIS A 183 21.23 -21.64 19.00
CA HIS A 183 21.47 -20.67 17.93
C HIS A 183 20.34 -19.65 17.90
N GLU A 184 20.72 -18.38 17.73
CA GLU A 184 19.77 -17.28 17.58
C GLU A 184 18.97 -17.41 16.27
N ASN A 185 17.78 -16.82 16.27
CA ASN A 185 16.85 -16.91 15.14
C ASN A 185 17.39 -16.35 13.82
N ASN A 186 18.29 -15.35 13.83
CA ASN A 186 18.89 -14.79 12.61
C ASN A 186 19.66 -15.84 11.79
N VAL A 187 20.33 -16.79 12.47
CA VAL A 187 21.06 -17.89 11.81
C VAL A 187 20.12 -18.71 10.93
N PHE A 188 18.90 -18.98 11.44
CA PHE A 188 17.89 -19.77 10.73
C PHE A 188 17.16 -18.97 9.67
N LEU A 189 16.88 -17.68 9.89
CA LEU A 189 16.37 -16.79 8.84
C LEU A 189 17.31 -16.76 7.64
N GLY A 190 18.63 -16.73 7.86
CA GLY A 190 19.61 -16.82 6.78
C GLY A 190 19.61 -18.16 6.04
N GLU A 191 19.33 -19.29 6.72
CA GLU A 191 19.19 -20.59 6.04
C GLU A 191 17.87 -20.70 5.26
N LEU A 192 16.78 -20.10 5.76
CA LEU A 192 15.49 -20.07 5.08
C LEU A 192 15.52 -19.32 3.75
N ASN A 193 16.53 -18.46 3.50
CA ASN A 193 16.77 -17.83 2.19
C ASN A 193 17.20 -18.82 1.09
N LYS A 194 17.48 -20.08 1.46
CA LYS A 194 17.78 -21.19 0.53
C LYS A 194 16.58 -22.13 0.36
N HIS A 195 15.43 -21.80 0.95
CA HIS A 195 14.24 -22.62 0.87
C HIS A 195 13.70 -22.67 -0.57
N THR A 196 13.06 -23.78 -0.95
CA THR A 196 12.55 -24.00 -2.32
C THR A 196 11.34 -23.13 -2.66
N SER A 197 10.63 -22.66 -1.63
CA SER A 197 9.52 -21.71 -1.77
C SER A 197 10.03 -20.28 -1.73
N ASP A 198 9.80 -19.55 -2.83
CA ASP A 198 10.16 -18.13 -2.98
C ASP A 198 9.46 -17.26 -1.92
N GLU A 199 8.26 -17.64 -1.49
CA GLU A 199 7.49 -16.92 -0.46
C GLU A 199 8.18 -17.02 0.91
N ILE A 200 8.70 -18.21 1.26
CA ILE A 200 9.45 -18.41 2.50
C ILE A 200 10.75 -17.61 2.49
N SER A 201 11.48 -17.66 1.37
CA SER A 201 12.71 -16.89 1.18
C SER A 201 12.45 -15.38 1.24
N GLU A 202 11.36 -14.91 0.63
CA GLU A 202 10.93 -13.51 0.70
C GLU A 202 10.68 -13.08 2.14
N TYR A 203 9.87 -13.84 2.87
CA TYR A 203 9.49 -13.50 4.23
C TYR A 203 10.65 -13.60 5.22
N SER A 204 11.61 -14.51 5.03
CA SER A 204 12.79 -14.57 5.89
C SER A 204 13.64 -13.31 5.75
N ILE A 205 13.80 -12.76 4.54
CA ILE A 205 14.50 -11.47 4.33
C ILE A 205 13.67 -10.32 4.89
N TRP A 206 12.34 -10.32 4.73
CA TRP A 206 11.48 -9.34 5.37
C TRP A 206 11.66 -9.33 6.90
N ALA A 207 11.71 -10.49 7.55
CA ALA A 207 11.92 -10.56 8.99
C ALA A 207 13.31 -10.04 9.42
N LEU A 208 14.35 -10.26 8.60
CA LEU A 208 15.67 -9.62 8.80
C LEU A 208 15.57 -8.10 8.66
N HIS A 209 14.84 -7.61 7.67
CA HIS A 209 14.60 -6.19 7.44
C HIS A 209 13.80 -5.52 8.56
N GLU A 210 12.79 -6.17 9.15
CA GLU A 210 11.99 -5.58 10.24
C GLU A 210 12.77 -5.44 11.54
N ARG A 211 13.79 -6.30 11.75
CA ARG A 211 14.54 -6.36 13.00
C ARG A 211 15.71 -5.37 13.00
N PRO A 212 15.74 -4.37 13.91
CA PRO A 212 16.81 -3.37 13.92
C PRO A 212 18.17 -3.94 14.33
N ASP A 213 18.17 -5.10 15.00
CA ASP A 213 19.33 -5.86 15.44
C ASP A 213 19.93 -6.77 14.36
N TYR A 214 19.25 -6.94 13.22
CA TYR A 214 19.72 -7.76 12.11
C TYR A 214 20.16 -6.90 10.92
N ASN A 215 21.04 -7.45 10.09
CA ASN A 215 21.69 -6.77 8.97
C ASN A 215 21.80 -7.68 7.73
N PHE A 216 22.41 -7.16 6.66
CA PHE A 216 22.52 -7.88 5.38
C PHE A 216 23.36 -9.16 5.48
N LEU A 217 24.36 -9.24 6.36
CA LEU A 217 25.19 -10.43 6.52
C LEU A 217 24.39 -11.61 7.08
N ASP A 218 23.35 -11.34 7.89
CA ASP A 218 22.45 -12.37 8.42
C ASP A 218 21.66 -13.08 7.31
N ALA A 219 21.49 -12.45 6.14
CA ALA A 219 20.80 -13.06 5.01
C ALA A 219 21.60 -14.22 4.39
N LYS A 220 22.92 -14.32 4.64
CA LYS A 220 23.78 -15.35 4.02
C LYS A 220 23.67 -15.39 2.48
N VAL A 221 23.44 -14.22 1.87
CA VAL A 221 23.40 -14.01 0.41
C VAL A 221 24.48 -13.02 0.05
N ARG A 222 25.27 -13.31 -0.98
CA ARG A 222 26.26 -12.34 -1.47
C ARG A 222 25.59 -11.32 -2.40
N ILE A 223 26.13 -10.10 -2.48
CA ILE A 223 25.54 -9.04 -3.32
C ILE A 223 25.48 -9.46 -4.80
N ASP A 224 26.50 -10.16 -5.28
CA ASP A 224 26.56 -10.63 -6.68
C ASP A 224 25.56 -11.75 -7.00
N GLU A 225 25.01 -12.42 -5.99
CA GLU A 225 23.98 -13.44 -6.11
C GLU A 225 22.55 -12.86 -6.10
N ILE A 226 22.37 -11.58 -5.73
CA ILE A 226 21.02 -10.99 -5.61
C ILE A 226 20.29 -11.09 -6.95
N LYS A 227 20.96 -10.78 -8.07
CA LYS A 227 20.38 -10.79 -9.42
C LYS A 227 19.81 -12.16 -9.82
N ASP A 228 20.34 -13.24 -9.26
CA ASP A 228 19.94 -14.62 -9.57
C ASP A 228 18.71 -15.07 -8.76
N ARG A 229 18.24 -14.23 -7.83
CA ARG A 229 17.06 -14.51 -7.01
C ARG A 229 15.76 -14.09 -7.71
N PRO A 230 14.61 -14.69 -7.34
CA PRO A 230 13.29 -14.26 -7.79
C PRO A 230 13.01 -12.77 -7.49
N GLU A 231 12.19 -12.11 -8.30
CA GLU A 231 12.00 -10.65 -8.20
C GLU A 231 11.47 -10.18 -6.84
N ASN A 232 10.58 -10.94 -6.21
CA ASN A 232 10.01 -10.65 -4.89
C ASN A 232 11.08 -10.77 -3.80
N VAL A 233 12.00 -11.75 -3.93
CA VAL A 233 13.16 -11.91 -3.05
C VAL A 233 14.17 -10.77 -3.25
N ARG A 234 14.46 -10.38 -4.51
CA ARG A 234 15.35 -9.24 -4.83
C ARG A 234 14.84 -7.94 -4.22
N LYS A 235 13.53 -7.68 -4.33
CA LYS A 235 12.86 -6.52 -3.74
C LYS A 235 13.24 -6.33 -2.27
N TRP A 236 13.19 -7.40 -1.48
CA TRP A 236 13.53 -7.33 -0.05
C TRP A 236 15.04 -7.34 0.22
N LEU A 237 15.83 -8.04 -0.58
CA LEU A 237 17.30 -8.00 -0.48
C LEU A 237 17.82 -6.57 -0.68
N TYR A 238 17.31 -5.84 -1.67
CA TYR A 238 17.68 -4.43 -1.88
C TYR A 238 17.32 -3.54 -0.70
N ARG A 239 16.16 -3.75 -0.07
CA ARG A 239 15.77 -3.01 1.14
C ARG A 239 16.70 -3.30 2.31
N LEU A 240 16.99 -4.59 2.57
CA LEU A 240 17.90 -4.99 3.64
C LEU A 240 19.33 -4.47 3.39
N LEU A 241 19.79 -4.53 2.13
CA LEU A 241 21.08 -4.01 1.69
C LEU A 241 21.22 -2.52 2.01
N LEU A 242 20.24 -1.70 1.63
CA LEU A 242 20.28 -0.25 1.86
C LEU A 242 20.11 0.13 3.34
N LYS A 243 19.26 -0.61 4.07
CA LYS A 243 19.12 -0.44 5.53
C LYS A 243 20.45 -0.69 6.28
N SER A 244 21.30 -1.56 5.75
CA SER A 244 22.54 -1.99 6.40
C SER A 244 23.77 -1.80 5.51
N GLN A 245 23.80 -0.66 4.81
CA GLN A 245 24.79 -0.26 3.82
C GLN A 245 26.25 -0.47 4.29
N ASP A 246 26.57 -0.18 5.56
CA ASP A 246 27.93 -0.29 6.09
C ASP A 246 28.35 -1.75 6.23
N SER A 247 27.47 -2.59 6.80
CA SER A 247 27.73 -4.03 6.97
C SER A 247 27.82 -4.77 5.64
N ALA A 248 27.04 -4.30 4.66
CA ALA A 248 27.04 -4.85 3.32
C ALA A 248 28.20 -4.34 2.46
N GLN A 249 28.96 -3.34 2.93
CA GLN A 249 30.02 -2.67 2.17
C GLN A 249 29.50 -2.12 0.84
N LEU A 250 28.28 -1.57 0.85
CA LEU A 250 27.69 -0.97 -0.34
C LEU A 250 28.53 0.24 -0.77
N ARG A 251 28.89 0.29 -2.05
CA ARG A 251 29.65 1.39 -2.64
C ARG A 251 28.74 2.17 -3.63
N PRO A 252 29.00 3.45 -3.90
CA PRO A 252 28.17 4.24 -4.82
C PRO A 252 28.08 3.66 -6.23
N ASP A 253 29.17 3.10 -6.76
CA ASP A 253 29.21 2.41 -8.06
C ASP A 253 28.26 1.21 -8.07
N MET A 254 28.23 0.43 -6.99
CA MET A 254 27.31 -0.69 -6.83
C MET A 254 25.85 -0.22 -6.78
N LEU A 255 25.54 0.87 -6.07
CA LEU A 255 24.17 1.42 -6.09
C LEU A 255 23.77 1.80 -7.52
N THR A 256 24.65 2.47 -8.26
CA THR A 256 24.43 2.83 -9.66
C THR A 256 24.15 1.59 -10.52
N GLU A 257 24.89 0.50 -10.35
CA GLU A 257 24.63 -0.78 -11.01
C GLU A 257 23.23 -1.33 -10.68
N LEU A 258 22.83 -1.30 -9.41
CA LEU A 258 21.50 -1.78 -8.98
C LEU A 258 20.35 -0.98 -9.59
N THR A 259 20.55 0.30 -9.95
CA THR A 259 19.51 1.11 -10.62
C THR A 259 19.13 0.59 -12.01
N TRP A 260 19.95 -0.26 -12.61
CA TRP A 260 19.68 -0.90 -13.91
C TRP A 260 18.87 -2.20 -13.80
N GLU A 261 18.33 -2.51 -12.62
CA GLU A 261 17.43 -3.65 -12.42
C GLU A 261 16.27 -3.64 -13.43
N GLY A 262 16.04 -4.80 -14.06
CA GLY A 262 15.04 -4.94 -15.12
C GLY A 262 13.61 -5.10 -14.61
N SER A 263 13.42 -5.66 -13.42
CA SER A 263 12.08 -5.79 -12.81
C SER A 263 11.67 -4.48 -12.14
N ALA A 264 10.54 -3.93 -12.56
CA ALA A 264 9.93 -2.75 -11.91
C ALA A 264 9.63 -3.01 -10.43
N SER A 265 9.20 -4.23 -10.07
CA SER A 265 8.90 -4.63 -8.69
C SER A 265 10.16 -4.63 -7.81
N ALA A 266 11.28 -5.14 -8.33
CA ALA A 266 12.55 -5.12 -7.62
C ALA A 266 13.12 -3.70 -7.52
N LYS A 267 13.02 -2.88 -8.58
CA LYS A 267 13.39 -1.45 -8.54
C LYS A 267 12.57 -0.65 -7.52
N GLU A 268 11.27 -0.96 -7.39
CA GLU A 268 10.41 -0.38 -6.35
C GLU A 268 10.95 -0.70 -4.95
N GLY A 269 11.41 -1.93 -4.72
CA GLY A 269 12.09 -2.32 -3.48
C GLY A 269 13.36 -1.51 -3.21
N LEU A 270 14.20 -1.35 -4.23
CA LEU A 270 15.40 -0.53 -4.14
C LEU A 270 15.06 0.93 -3.80
N ALA A 271 14.08 1.52 -4.48
CA ALA A 271 13.65 2.90 -4.22
C ALA A 271 13.06 3.06 -2.81
N HIS A 272 12.31 2.06 -2.34
CA HIS A 272 11.83 2.03 -0.96
C HIS A 272 12.95 1.96 0.07
N GLY A 273 14.00 1.16 -0.18
CA GLY A 273 15.15 1.04 0.73
C GLY A 273 15.96 2.32 0.88
N LEU A 274 15.89 3.26 -0.08
CA LEU A 274 16.59 4.54 0.02
C LEU A 274 16.12 5.40 1.21
N ASN A 275 14.95 5.11 1.76
CA ASN A 275 14.44 5.76 2.97
C ASN A 275 15.28 5.45 4.22
N ASP A 276 15.98 4.32 4.23
CA ASP A 276 16.80 3.85 5.36
C ASP A 276 18.29 4.19 5.19
N LEU A 277 18.66 4.74 4.02
CA LEU A 277 20.00 5.16 3.69
C LEU A 277 20.42 6.38 4.54
N THR A 278 21.66 6.38 5.03
CA THR A 278 22.18 7.48 5.84
C THR A 278 23.42 8.11 5.21
N GLY A 279 23.63 9.40 5.45
CA GLY A 279 24.76 10.16 4.91
C GLY A 279 24.53 10.69 3.49
N THR A 280 25.55 11.32 2.92
CA THR A 280 25.49 12.03 1.61
C THR A 280 26.15 11.27 0.46
N LEU A 281 26.82 10.14 0.76
CA LEU A 281 27.68 9.40 -0.16
C LEU A 281 26.97 8.96 -1.45
N TYR A 282 25.67 8.70 -1.38
CA TYR A 282 24.88 8.14 -2.49
C TYR A 282 24.02 9.19 -3.23
N ASN A 283 24.16 10.48 -2.91
CA ASN A 283 23.25 11.51 -3.42
C ASN A 283 23.29 11.63 -4.95
N GLU A 284 24.49 11.62 -5.54
CA GLU A 284 24.70 11.71 -6.99
C GLU A 284 24.05 10.52 -7.71
N ALA A 285 24.28 9.29 -7.25
CA ALA A 285 23.67 8.09 -7.83
C ALA A 285 22.13 8.12 -7.80
N ILE A 286 21.54 8.70 -6.75
CA ILE A 286 20.08 8.82 -6.60
C ILE A 286 19.51 9.91 -7.53
N LEU A 287 20.21 11.04 -7.69
CA LEU A 287 19.84 12.08 -8.67
C LEU A 287 19.90 11.53 -10.09
N ASP A 288 21.01 10.88 -10.45
CA ASP A 288 21.21 10.27 -11.76
C ASP A 288 20.16 9.21 -12.06
N TRP A 289 19.76 8.43 -11.05
CA TRP A 289 18.66 7.48 -11.20
C TRP A 289 17.34 8.20 -11.47
N TYR A 290 16.98 9.22 -10.69
CA TYR A 290 15.73 9.94 -10.87
C TYR A 290 15.57 10.54 -12.27
N TYR A 291 16.64 11.08 -12.87
CA TYR A 291 16.58 11.66 -14.21
C TYR A 291 16.48 10.63 -15.33
N ARG A 292 16.99 9.40 -15.11
CA ARG A 292 16.94 8.31 -16.09
C ARG A 292 15.71 7.42 -15.95
N GLU A 293 15.09 7.38 -14.78
CA GLU A 293 13.96 6.48 -14.51
C GLU A 293 12.74 6.87 -15.35
N SER A 294 12.19 5.91 -16.09
CA SER A 294 11.01 6.10 -16.92
C SER A 294 9.71 5.83 -16.15
N GLU A 295 9.77 4.97 -15.13
CA GLU A 295 8.60 4.56 -14.36
C GLU A 295 8.21 5.65 -13.35
N GLU A 296 7.04 6.26 -13.56
CA GLU A 296 6.52 7.34 -12.70
C GLU A 296 6.40 6.90 -11.23
N ASN A 297 5.91 5.69 -10.98
CA ASN A 297 5.78 5.16 -9.61
C ASN A 297 7.14 5.06 -8.89
N ILE A 298 8.21 4.73 -9.61
CA ILE A 298 9.56 4.67 -9.02
C ILE A 298 10.08 6.09 -8.79
N ARG A 299 9.87 7.02 -9.74
CA ARG A 299 10.23 8.44 -9.56
C ARG A 299 9.54 9.06 -8.35
N ASP A 300 8.28 8.74 -8.10
CA ASP A 300 7.56 9.15 -6.89
C ASP A 300 8.24 8.65 -5.62
N LEU A 301 8.65 7.38 -5.59
CA LEU A 301 9.37 6.80 -4.45
C LEU A 301 10.74 7.45 -4.24
N LEU A 302 11.45 7.77 -5.32
CA LEU A 302 12.71 8.51 -5.27
C LEU A 302 12.49 9.91 -4.68
N LEU A 303 11.46 10.65 -5.12
CA LEU A 303 11.13 11.97 -4.55
C LEU A 303 10.77 11.88 -3.07
N ILE A 304 10.07 10.82 -2.65
CA ILE A 304 9.75 10.57 -1.23
C ILE A 304 11.03 10.36 -0.42
N ALA A 305 11.97 9.55 -0.92
CA ALA A 305 13.25 9.34 -0.26
C ALA A 305 14.10 10.63 -0.21
N MET A 306 14.13 11.40 -1.30
CA MET A 306 14.77 12.72 -1.37
C MET A 306 14.15 13.71 -0.39
N ALA A 307 12.81 13.72 -0.24
CA ALA A 307 12.11 14.60 0.69
C ALA A 307 12.49 14.31 2.15
N LYS A 308 12.66 13.03 2.53
CA LYS A 308 13.17 12.65 3.87
C LYS A 308 14.61 13.08 4.10
N ARG A 309 15.40 13.17 3.03
CA ARG A 309 16.83 13.49 3.04
C ARG A 309 17.14 14.90 2.54
N ALA A 310 16.13 15.78 2.46
CA ALA A 310 16.27 17.14 1.94
C ALA A 310 17.19 18.03 2.79
N ASN A 311 17.49 17.64 4.03
CA ASN A 311 18.49 18.31 4.86
C ASN A 311 19.93 18.00 4.43
N ASP A 312 20.15 16.87 3.78
CA ASP A 312 21.48 16.33 3.47
C ASP A 312 21.99 16.86 2.12
N ASN A 313 21.09 17.31 1.24
CA ASN A 313 21.41 17.78 -0.11
C ASN A 313 20.40 18.86 -0.56
N ALA A 314 20.91 20.00 -1.01
CA ALA A 314 20.08 21.12 -1.47
C ALA A 314 19.35 20.84 -2.80
N GLU A 315 19.95 20.06 -3.70
CA GLU A 315 19.34 19.66 -4.98
C GLU A 315 18.16 18.73 -4.77
N PHE A 316 18.22 17.83 -3.78
CA PHE A 316 17.05 17.05 -3.35
C PHE A 316 15.90 17.96 -2.94
N ALA A 317 16.18 18.99 -2.13
CA ALA A 317 15.16 19.93 -1.70
C ALA A 317 14.55 20.70 -2.89
N GLU A 318 15.38 21.22 -3.79
CA GLU A 318 14.92 21.95 -4.98
C GLU A 318 14.07 21.06 -5.91
N LEU A 319 14.50 19.81 -6.11
CA LEU A 319 13.79 18.88 -6.96
C LEU A 319 12.42 18.49 -6.37
N VAL A 320 12.37 18.19 -5.07
CA VAL A 320 11.12 17.90 -4.35
C VAL A 320 10.16 19.08 -4.42
N GLU A 321 10.64 20.31 -4.18
CA GLU A 321 9.82 21.51 -4.27
C GLU A 321 9.26 21.72 -5.69
N ARG A 322 10.11 21.61 -6.71
CA ARG A 322 9.71 21.75 -8.11
C ARG A 322 8.64 20.75 -8.51
N SER A 323 8.80 19.49 -8.13
CA SER A 323 7.78 18.45 -8.33
C SER A 323 6.51 18.78 -7.57
N PHE A 324 6.61 19.21 -6.31
CA PHE A 324 5.46 19.57 -5.49
C PHE A 324 4.62 20.72 -6.08
N VAL A 325 5.26 21.72 -6.67
CA VAL A 325 4.59 22.86 -7.34
C VAL A 325 3.90 22.46 -8.64
N ARG A 326 4.48 21.53 -9.40
CA ARG A 326 3.91 21.04 -10.67
C ARG A 326 2.67 20.18 -10.47
N GLU A 327 2.63 19.46 -9.35
CA GLU A 327 1.53 18.58 -9.02
C GLU A 327 0.26 19.32 -8.59
N SER A 328 -0.89 18.73 -8.93
CA SER A 328 -2.19 19.27 -8.49
C SER A 328 -2.29 19.27 -6.96
N ALA A 329 -2.97 20.27 -6.40
CA ALA A 329 -3.04 20.47 -4.95
C ALA A 329 -3.64 19.29 -4.16
N ASP A 330 -4.47 18.48 -4.82
CA ASP A 330 -5.09 17.30 -4.22
C ASP A 330 -4.41 15.99 -4.62
N SER A 331 -3.28 16.05 -5.34
CA SER A 331 -2.52 14.87 -5.78
C SER A 331 -2.06 14.01 -4.61
N SER A 332 -1.99 12.69 -4.84
CA SER A 332 -1.45 11.73 -3.88
C SER A 332 0.03 12.02 -3.59
N LEU A 333 0.81 12.39 -4.62
CA LEU A 333 2.23 12.69 -4.49
C LEU A 333 2.48 13.86 -3.54
N ARG A 334 1.76 15.00 -3.66
CA ARG A 334 1.94 16.13 -2.72
C ARG A 334 1.73 15.73 -1.27
N ARG A 335 0.69 14.92 -0.99
CA ARG A 335 0.44 14.41 0.36
C ARG A 335 1.59 13.54 0.87
N LYS A 336 2.13 12.66 0.01
CA LYS A 336 3.31 11.83 0.33
C LYS A 336 4.58 12.67 0.56
N LEU A 337 4.81 13.71 -0.23
CA LEU A 337 5.98 14.60 -0.08
C LEU A 337 5.91 15.44 1.20
N LEU A 338 4.72 15.96 1.55
CA LEU A 338 4.50 16.64 2.83
C LEU A 338 4.78 15.71 4.02
N ALA A 339 4.26 14.48 3.97
CA ALA A 339 4.50 13.44 4.97
C ALA A 339 5.99 13.10 5.11
N ALA A 340 6.64 12.83 3.98
CA ALA A 340 8.05 12.45 3.93
C ALA A 340 8.95 13.59 4.45
N GLY A 341 8.64 14.83 4.08
CA GLY A 341 9.38 16.00 4.47
C GLY A 341 9.20 16.42 5.93
N GLU A 342 8.23 15.87 6.69
CA GLU A 342 7.77 16.38 8.01
C GLU A 342 8.92 16.71 8.99
N THR A 343 10.01 15.93 8.94
CA THR A 343 11.18 16.08 9.84
C THR A 343 12.32 16.92 9.26
N THR A 344 12.15 17.47 8.06
CA THR A 344 13.17 18.22 7.32
C THR A 344 12.84 19.71 7.22
N LYS A 345 13.84 20.50 6.80
CA LYS A 345 13.70 21.95 6.59
C LYS A 345 12.79 22.31 5.42
N ILE A 346 12.48 21.37 4.51
CA ILE A 346 11.60 21.65 3.37
C ILE A 346 10.12 21.69 3.76
N TYR A 347 9.71 21.02 4.84
CA TYR A 347 8.29 20.89 5.19
C TYR A 347 7.55 22.20 5.44
N PRO A 348 8.09 23.18 6.19
CA PRO A 348 7.44 24.48 6.35
C PRO A 348 7.21 25.19 5.00
N HIS A 349 8.10 24.97 4.04
CA HIS A 349 8.01 25.56 2.70
C HIS A 349 6.94 24.87 1.85
N LEU A 350 6.92 23.53 1.79
CA LEU A 350 5.84 22.79 1.11
C LEU A 350 4.47 23.11 1.71
N LYS A 351 4.38 23.23 3.04
CA LYS A 351 3.14 23.59 3.73
C LYS A 351 2.69 25.01 3.39
N ARG A 352 3.61 25.96 3.23
CA ARG A 352 3.30 27.33 2.78
C ARG A 352 2.70 27.30 1.37
N ILE A 353 3.30 26.56 0.44
CA ILE A 353 2.79 26.40 -0.93
C ILE A 353 1.38 25.80 -0.90
N ALA A 354 1.18 24.70 -0.16
CA ALA A 354 -0.13 24.07 -0.03
C ALA A 354 -1.20 25.00 0.59
N LEU A 355 -0.83 25.82 1.57
CA LEU A 355 -1.74 26.80 2.17
C LEU A 355 -2.09 27.91 1.18
N MET A 356 -1.12 28.44 0.43
CA MET A 356 -1.36 29.46 -0.61
C MET A 356 -2.30 28.93 -1.68
N ASP A 357 -2.11 27.71 -2.18
CA ASP A 357 -3.00 27.08 -3.16
C ASP A 357 -4.42 26.91 -2.60
N LYS A 358 -4.55 26.53 -1.33
CA LYS A 358 -5.85 26.42 -0.66
C LYS A 358 -6.54 27.78 -0.57
N MET A 359 -5.83 28.81 -0.12
CA MET A 359 -6.36 30.18 -0.02
C MET A 359 -6.74 30.75 -1.39
N GLN A 360 -5.97 30.45 -2.44
CA GLN A 360 -6.28 30.86 -3.80
C GLN A 360 -7.58 30.21 -4.30
N ARG A 361 -7.74 28.89 -4.06
CA ARG A 361 -8.95 28.15 -4.43
C ARG A 361 -10.19 28.62 -3.67
N GLU A 362 -10.04 29.01 -2.41
CA GLU A 362 -11.12 29.54 -1.57
C GLU A 362 -11.40 31.04 -1.83
N GLY A 363 -10.69 31.67 -2.78
CA GLY A 363 -10.86 33.09 -3.11
C GLY A 363 -10.37 34.06 -2.02
N LEU A 364 -9.69 33.56 -0.99
CA LEU A 364 -9.19 34.35 0.15
C LEU A 364 -8.04 35.29 -0.23
N LEU A 365 -7.34 35.02 -1.35
CA LEU A 365 -6.28 35.89 -1.88
C LEU A 365 -6.80 37.03 -2.78
N GLN A 366 -8.10 37.09 -3.10
CA GLN A 366 -8.68 38.19 -3.89
C GLN A 366 -8.94 39.46 -3.06
N PHE A 367 -8.89 39.37 -1.72
CA PHE A 367 -8.94 40.54 -0.84
C PHE A 367 -7.50 41.00 -0.57
N GLY A 368 -7.07 42.05 -1.28
CA GLY A 368 -5.68 42.54 -1.34
C GLY A 368 -5.07 42.96 0.00
N LEU A 369 -4.67 41.99 0.81
CA LEU A 369 -3.77 42.17 1.93
C LEU A 369 -2.40 41.60 1.52
N GLY A 370 -1.48 42.50 1.20
CA GLY A 370 -0.09 42.14 0.95
C GLY A 370 0.54 41.53 2.20
N PHE A 371 0.76 40.21 2.17
CA PHE A 371 1.50 39.49 3.21
C PHE A 371 2.97 39.40 2.81
N ASP A 372 3.71 40.47 3.04
CA ASP A 372 5.17 40.42 3.07
C ASP A 372 5.66 40.70 4.49
N HIS A 373 5.62 39.67 5.33
CA HIS A 373 6.32 39.66 6.62
C HIS A 373 7.08 38.35 6.78
N ARG A 374 8.36 38.40 6.38
CA ARG A 374 9.37 37.44 6.81
C ARG A 374 9.77 37.77 8.26
N THR A 375 9.42 36.89 9.20
CA THR A 375 10.10 36.81 10.49
C THR A 375 10.64 35.40 10.67
N ASP A 376 11.93 35.32 11.04
CA ASP A 376 12.57 34.10 11.48
C ASP A 376 11.84 33.56 12.72
N GLY A 377 11.28 32.36 12.64
CA GLY A 377 10.84 31.60 13.81
C GLY A 377 9.35 31.27 13.96
N GLY A 378 8.47 31.63 13.03
CA GLY A 378 7.09 31.14 13.01
C GLY A 378 6.05 32.17 12.57
N ILE A 379 5.00 31.70 11.90
CA ILE A 379 3.87 32.53 11.45
C ILE A 379 2.79 32.49 12.55
N ILE A 380 2.46 33.65 13.12
CA ILE A 380 1.21 33.87 13.85
C ILE A 380 0.20 34.43 12.85
N VAL A 381 -0.78 33.62 12.46
CA VAL A 381 -1.94 34.09 11.71
C VAL A 381 -2.95 34.60 12.72
N ASN A 382 -2.93 35.90 13.01
CA ASN A 382 -4.03 36.55 13.72
C ASN A 382 -5.14 36.86 12.71
N ASN A 383 -6.02 35.88 12.49
CA ASN A 383 -7.34 36.11 11.93
C ASN A 383 -8.36 35.86 13.04
N THR A 384 -9.04 36.92 13.49
CA THR A 384 -9.91 36.94 14.67
C THR A 384 -11.19 36.10 14.58
N THR A 385 -11.34 35.17 13.64
CA THR A 385 -12.60 34.39 13.54
C THR A 385 -12.53 32.96 13.03
N THR A 386 -11.37 32.34 12.78
CA THR A 386 -11.35 30.90 12.44
C THR A 386 -10.06 30.20 12.89
N ASN A 387 -10.15 29.46 14.00
CA ASN A 387 -9.13 28.49 14.39
C ASN A 387 -9.21 27.26 13.48
N ILE A 388 -8.41 27.24 12.41
CA ILE A 388 -8.21 26.04 11.59
C ILE A 388 -7.09 25.21 12.22
N ASN A 389 -7.47 24.17 12.96
CA ASN A 389 -6.56 23.23 13.58
C ASN A 389 -6.32 22.05 12.61
N ILE A 390 -5.28 22.14 11.77
CA ILE A 390 -4.89 21.05 10.85
C ILE A 390 -3.59 20.42 11.34
N SER A 391 -3.73 19.35 12.12
CA SER A 391 -2.66 18.41 12.47
C SER A 391 -3.04 17.01 11.95
N GLY A 392 -2.52 16.65 10.77
CA GLY A 392 -2.64 15.30 10.21
C GLY A 392 -1.26 14.82 9.80
N GLY A 393 -0.69 13.89 10.56
CA GLY A 393 0.54 13.20 10.22
C GLY A 393 0.22 12.00 9.33
N VAL A 394 0.44 12.14 8.02
CA VAL A 394 0.36 11.05 7.05
C VAL A 394 1.71 10.32 7.09
N SER A 395 1.73 8.98 7.11
CA SER A 395 2.99 8.24 6.93
C SER A 395 2.97 7.57 5.57
N ALA A 396 3.92 7.98 4.73
CA ALA A 396 4.13 7.45 3.41
C ALA A 396 4.82 6.06 3.48
N GLN A 397 4.04 5.01 3.70
CA GLN A 397 4.43 3.64 3.38
C GLN A 397 3.22 2.93 2.76
N ASN A 398 3.41 2.46 1.53
CA ASN A 398 2.47 1.78 0.63
C ASN A 398 1.54 2.70 -0.16
N PHE A 399 1.83 2.88 -1.45
CA PHE A 399 0.89 3.33 -2.49
C PHE A 399 1.45 2.86 -3.84
N VAL A 400 0.87 1.82 -4.45
CA VAL A 400 1.19 1.41 -5.84
C VAL A 400 -0.08 0.94 -6.56
N THR A 401 -0.52 1.78 -7.53
CA THR A 401 -1.39 1.60 -8.75
C THR A 401 -2.70 0.78 -8.60
N GLY A 402 -3.68 0.71 -9.49
CA GLY A 402 -3.98 1.31 -10.79
C GLY A 402 -5.44 0.93 -11.13
N ASP A 403 -6.29 1.93 -11.39
CA ASP A 403 -7.70 1.78 -11.79
C ASP A 403 -7.81 2.09 -13.28
N MET A 404 -8.07 1.08 -14.11
CA MET A 404 -8.19 1.23 -15.56
C MET A 404 -9.40 2.10 -15.97
N ILE A 405 -10.48 2.10 -15.18
CA ILE A 405 -11.65 2.94 -15.42
C ILE A 405 -11.35 4.38 -15.02
N GLY A 406 -10.66 4.58 -13.89
CA GLY A 406 -10.10 5.87 -13.48
C GLY A 406 -9.12 6.44 -14.51
N SER A 407 -8.26 5.60 -15.10
CA SER A 407 -7.34 6.00 -16.17
C SER A 407 -8.08 6.38 -17.45
N ALA A 408 -9.15 5.66 -17.83
CA ALA A 408 -9.97 6.00 -18.98
C ALA A 408 -10.75 7.31 -18.77
N ASN A 409 -11.34 7.51 -17.58
CA ASN A 409 -12.02 8.75 -17.23
C ASN A 409 -11.04 9.95 -17.24
N GLY A 410 -9.84 9.77 -16.69
CA GLY A 410 -8.78 10.79 -16.75
C GLY A 410 -8.38 11.16 -18.18
N ALA A 411 -8.21 10.16 -19.05
CA ALA A 411 -7.91 10.38 -20.47
C ALA A 411 -9.03 11.16 -21.18
N VAL A 412 -10.30 10.83 -20.92
CA VAL A 412 -11.46 11.53 -21.50
C VAL A 412 -11.58 12.97 -21.01
N GLN A 413 -11.29 13.23 -19.73
CA GLN A 413 -11.31 14.59 -19.19
C GLN A 413 -10.22 15.49 -19.80
N ASN A 414 -9.09 14.90 -20.18
CA ASN A 414 -7.94 15.60 -20.76
C ASN A 414 -8.05 15.86 -22.28
N LEU A 415 -9.11 15.39 -22.96
CA LEU A 415 -9.37 15.72 -24.36
C LEU A 415 -9.53 17.24 -24.55
N GLN A 416 -8.86 17.79 -25.59
CA GLN A 416 -8.87 19.21 -25.93
C GLN A 416 -10.29 19.72 -26.24
N ALA A 417 -10.56 20.98 -25.89
CA ALA A 417 -11.90 21.59 -26.00
C ALA A 417 -12.45 21.73 -27.44
N ASN A 418 -11.61 21.63 -28.46
CA ASN A 418 -11.98 21.60 -29.87
C ASN A 418 -12.61 20.27 -30.32
N ARG A 419 -12.66 19.26 -29.44
CA ARG A 419 -13.28 17.94 -29.67
C ARG A 419 -14.40 17.66 -28.67
N SER A 420 -15.30 18.62 -28.51
CA SER A 420 -16.42 18.54 -27.54
C SER A 420 -17.30 17.30 -27.77
N THR A 421 -17.56 16.95 -29.03
CA THR A 421 -18.44 15.81 -29.39
C THR A 421 -17.83 14.46 -29.01
N ASP A 422 -16.55 14.22 -29.32
CA ASP A 422 -15.85 12.99 -28.92
C ASP A 422 -15.76 12.88 -27.39
N LYS A 423 -15.52 14.01 -26.70
CA LYS A 423 -15.44 14.07 -25.23
C LYS A 423 -16.78 13.74 -24.57
N GLU A 424 -17.89 14.26 -25.09
CA GLU A 424 -19.23 13.96 -24.60
C GLU A 424 -19.58 12.48 -24.78
N ILE A 425 -19.33 11.93 -25.97
CA ILE A 425 -19.60 10.53 -26.28
C ILE A 425 -18.77 9.60 -25.38
N LEU A 426 -17.46 9.84 -25.25
CA LEU A 426 -16.60 9.01 -24.41
C LEU A 426 -16.95 9.13 -22.92
N SER A 427 -17.40 10.31 -22.47
CA SER A 427 -17.86 10.51 -21.09
C SER A 427 -19.14 9.73 -20.79
N GLU A 428 -20.08 9.67 -21.74
CA GLU A 428 -21.27 8.83 -21.61
C GLU A 428 -20.92 7.34 -21.58
N ILE A 429 -19.93 6.90 -22.37
CA ILE A 429 -19.45 5.51 -22.34
C ILE A 429 -18.81 5.17 -20.98
N VAL A 430 -18.00 6.06 -20.42
CA VAL A 430 -17.42 5.88 -19.06
C VAL A 430 -18.52 5.85 -17.99
N SER A 431 -19.54 6.71 -18.11
CA SER A 431 -20.70 6.70 -17.21
C SER A 431 -21.46 5.37 -17.28
N PHE A 432 -21.65 4.84 -18.48
CA PHE A 432 -22.25 3.52 -18.69
C PHE A 432 -21.39 2.37 -18.13
N LEU A 433 -20.06 2.43 -18.25
CA LEU A 433 -19.17 1.45 -17.63
C LEU A 433 -19.35 1.37 -16.11
N ASN A 434 -19.57 2.52 -15.47
CA ASN A 434 -19.77 2.62 -14.03
C ASN A 434 -21.14 2.10 -13.59
N SER A 435 -22.20 2.30 -14.38
CA SER A 435 -23.57 1.91 -14.02
C SER A 435 -24.02 0.54 -14.55
N SER A 436 -23.36 0.00 -15.58
CA SER A 436 -23.76 -1.24 -16.24
C SER A 436 -23.45 -2.50 -15.43
N LYS A 437 -24.25 -3.56 -15.65
CA LYS A 437 -24.09 -4.89 -15.03
C LYS A 437 -23.28 -5.87 -15.88
N ILE A 438 -22.45 -5.37 -16.82
CA ILE A 438 -21.56 -6.22 -17.61
C ILE A 438 -20.44 -6.79 -16.76
N SER A 439 -19.85 -7.90 -17.21
CA SER A 439 -18.72 -8.55 -16.52
C SER A 439 -17.51 -7.61 -16.39
N ASP A 440 -16.74 -7.75 -15.30
CA ASP A 440 -15.58 -6.89 -15.04
C ASP A 440 -14.51 -7.00 -16.13
N ALA A 441 -14.35 -8.17 -16.75
CA ALA A 441 -13.46 -8.36 -17.90
C ALA A 441 -13.91 -7.49 -19.10
N ALA A 442 -15.20 -7.46 -19.39
CA ALA A 442 -15.76 -6.60 -20.45
C ALA A 442 -15.64 -5.11 -20.10
N LYS A 443 -15.78 -4.74 -18.82
CA LYS A 443 -15.57 -3.35 -18.36
C LYS A 443 -14.13 -2.90 -18.55
N GLN A 444 -13.17 -3.73 -18.19
CA GLN A 444 -11.74 -3.43 -18.33
C GLN A 444 -11.34 -3.32 -19.80
N GLU A 445 -11.80 -4.23 -20.64
CA GLU A 445 -11.52 -4.20 -22.07
C GLU A 445 -12.12 -2.96 -22.74
N LEU A 446 -13.37 -2.62 -22.42
CA LEU A 446 -14.02 -1.43 -22.95
C LEU A 446 -13.38 -0.13 -22.40
N ALA A 447 -12.99 -0.08 -21.13
CA ALA A 447 -12.24 1.04 -20.55
C ALA A 447 -10.88 1.24 -21.22
N GLN A 448 -10.16 0.15 -21.55
CA GLN A 448 -8.91 0.22 -22.28
C GLN A 448 -9.09 0.79 -23.69
N LYS A 449 -10.16 0.40 -24.40
CA LYS A 449 -10.48 0.95 -25.72
C LYS A 449 -10.90 2.42 -25.66
N VAL A 450 -11.67 2.81 -24.66
CA VAL A 450 -12.02 4.23 -24.41
C VAL A 450 -10.76 5.05 -24.15
N LYS A 451 -9.83 4.54 -23.33
CA LYS A 451 -8.54 5.21 -23.08
C LYS A 451 -7.74 5.40 -24.37
N LEU A 452 -7.62 4.36 -25.20
CA LEU A 452 -6.90 4.43 -26.47
C LEU A 452 -7.51 5.45 -27.43
N VAL A 453 -8.84 5.55 -27.51
CA VAL A 453 -9.52 6.58 -28.33
C VAL A 453 -9.32 7.98 -27.76
N ALA A 454 -9.31 8.13 -26.44
CA ALA A 454 -9.10 9.42 -25.79
C ALA A 454 -7.65 9.94 -25.95
N GLU A 455 -6.67 9.03 -25.93
CA GLU A 455 -5.25 9.35 -26.13
C GLU A 455 -4.91 9.54 -27.61
N GLU A 456 -5.41 8.66 -28.49
CA GLU A 456 -5.16 8.66 -29.93
C GLU A 456 -6.46 8.40 -30.72
N PRO A 457 -7.27 9.43 -31.02
CA PRO A 457 -8.51 9.27 -31.77
C PRO A 457 -8.21 9.11 -33.27
N SER A 458 -7.83 7.90 -33.66
CA SER A 458 -7.76 7.44 -35.04
C SER A 458 -9.04 6.69 -35.42
N ASP A 459 -9.34 6.64 -36.73
CA ASP A 459 -10.49 5.86 -37.24
C ASP A 459 -10.38 4.39 -36.86
N ASP A 460 -9.16 3.83 -36.84
CA ASP A 460 -8.89 2.46 -36.41
C ASP A 460 -9.23 2.23 -34.93
N ASN A 461 -8.87 3.18 -34.05
CA ASN A 461 -9.18 3.10 -32.62
C ASN A 461 -10.69 3.27 -32.37
N LYS A 462 -11.35 4.17 -33.10
CA LYS A 462 -12.81 4.35 -33.06
C LYS A 462 -13.56 3.10 -33.53
N GLN A 463 -13.13 2.48 -34.63
CA GLN A 463 -13.67 1.20 -35.10
C GLN A 463 -13.43 0.07 -34.09
N GLY A 464 -12.25 0.04 -33.45
CA GLY A 464 -11.92 -0.92 -32.40
C GLY A 464 -12.81 -0.78 -31.15
N LEU A 465 -13.19 0.45 -30.79
CA LEU A 465 -14.16 0.71 -29.73
C LEU A 465 -15.56 0.20 -30.14
N ILE A 466 -16.02 0.50 -31.35
CA ILE A 466 -17.31 0.04 -31.89
C ILE A 466 -17.40 -1.49 -31.91
N SER A 467 -16.37 -2.18 -32.41
CA SER A 467 -16.36 -3.64 -32.45
C SER A 467 -16.44 -4.26 -31.07
N THR A 468 -15.81 -3.62 -30.07
CA THR A 468 -15.82 -4.08 -28.68
C THR A 468 -17.20 -3.91 -28.06
N VAL A 469 -17.85 -2.75 -28.26
CA VAL A 469 -19.23 -2.51 -27.81
C VAL A 469 -20.21 -3.49 -28.45
N LYS A 470 -20.13 -3.71 -29.77
CA LYS A 470 -20.98 -4.69 -30.49
C LYS A 470 -20.83 -6.10 -29.92
N ARG A 471 -19.60 -6.56 -29.71
CA ARG A 471 -19.35 -7.89 -29.17
C ARG A 471 -19.91 -8.05 -27.75
N ILE A 472 -19.84 -7.00 -26.93
CA ILE A 472 -20.43 -7.01 -25.58
C ILE A 472 -21.97 -7.05 -25.67
N ALA A 473 -22.57 -6.32 -26.61
CA ALA A 473 -24.02 -6.34 -26.85
C ALA A 473 -24.51 -7.72 -27.34
N ASP A 474 -23.80 -8.32 -28.30
CA ASP A 474 -24.12 -9.65 -28.82
C ASP A 474 -24.03 -10.71 -27.71
N ALA A 475 -22.96 -10.68 -26.91
CA ALA A 475 -22.80 -11.58 -25.78
C ALA A 475 -23.94 -11.47 -24.75
N ALA A 476 -24.40 -10.24 -24.48
CA ALA A 476 -25.50 -9.99 -23.54
C ALA A 476 -26.87 -10.45 -24.06
N SER A 477 -27.10 -10.32 -25.37
CA SER A 477 -28.33 -10.80 -26.02
C SER A 477 -28.45 -12.33 -25.93
N ILE A 478 -27.33 -13.04 -26.07
CA ILE A 478 -27.27 -14.51 -25.99
C ILE A 478 -27.56 -15.00 -24.57
N THR A 479 -27.13 -14.26 -23.55
CA THR A 479 -27.34 -14.62 -22.13
C THR A 479 -28.70 -14.21 -21.58
N GLY A 480 -29.60 -13.66 -22.41
CA GLY A 480 -30.94 -13.22 -22.00
C GLY A 480 -30.93 -12.10 -20.96
N THR A 481 -29.80 -11.41 -20.80
CA THR A 481 -29.61 -10.37 -19.80
C THR A 481 -29.89 -9.04 -20.47
N ALA A 482 -31.08 -8.48 -20.25
CA ALA A 482 -31.40 -7.14 -20.74
C ALA A 482 -30.41 -6.14 -20.13
N ILE A 483 -29.53 -5.57 -20.95
CA ILE A 483 -28.65 -4.48 -20.56
C ILE A 483 -29.35 -3.18 -20.92
N GLU A 484 -30.02 -2.60 -19.93
CA GLU A 484 -30.60 -1.27 -20.04
C GLU A 484 -29.51 -0.26 -20.45
N GLY A 485 -29.73 0.42 -21.58
CA GLY A 485 -28.83 1.46 -22.09
C GLY A 485 -27.80 1.03 -23.14
N ILE A 486 -27.72 -0.25 -23.53
CA ILE A 486 -26.74 -0.69 -24.54
C ILE A 486 -27.06 -0.17 -25.95
N ASP A 487 -28.34 -0.05 -26.31
CA ASP A 487 -28.78 0.53 -27.58
C ASP A 487 -28.40 2.02 -27.67
N LYS A 488 -28.56 2.75 -26.56
CA LYS A 488 -28.13 4.15 -26.47
C LYS A 488 -26.62 4.29 -26.67
N ILE A 489 -25.82 3.38 -26.11
CA ILE A 489 -24.36 3.37 -26.29
C ILE A 489 -24.01 3.05 -27.74
N MET A 490 -24.69 2.09 -28.37
CA MET A 490 -24.49 1.75 -29.77
C MET A 490 -24.75 2.94 -30.71
N ASP A 491 -25.80 3.72 -30.46
CA ASP A 491 -26.09 4.93 -31.22
C ASP A 491 -25.03 6.02 -31.00
N LEU A 492 -24.58 6.21 -29.76
CA LEU A 492 -23.54 7.18 -29.41
C LEU A 492 -22.20 6.86 -30.05
N VAL A 493 -21.79 5.59 -30.02
CA VAL A 493 -20.50 5.16 -30.60
C VAL A 493 -20.58 5.22 -32.14
N GLY A 494 -21.76 5.03 -32.74
CA GLY A 494 -21.99 5.26 -34.17
C GLY A 494 -21.73 6.71 -34.60
N GLY A 495 -21.98 7.67 -33.70
CA GLY A 495 -21.67 9.09 -33.91
C GLY A 495 -20.18 9.45 -33.86
N LEU A 496 -19.29 8.52 -33.45
CA LEU A 496 -17.83 8.77 -33.48
C LEU A 496 -17.23 8.71 -34.89
N LEU A 497 -17.91 8.05 -35.84
CA LEU A 497 -17.45 7.88 -37.22
C LEU A 497 -17.98 8.93 -38.20
N THR A 498 -18.88 9.80 -37.74
CA THR A 498 -19.45 10.94 -38.48
C THR A 498 -18.76 12.22 -38.04
#